data_AF-A0A7J5LDR7-F1
#
_entry.id   AF-A0A7J5LDR7-F1
#
_cell.length_a   1.000
_cell.length_b   1.000
_cell.length_c   1.000
_cell.angle_alpha   90.00
_cell.angle_beta   90.00
_cell.angle_gamma   90.00
#
_symmetry.space_group_name_H-M   'P 1'
#
loop_
_entity.id
_entity.type
_entity.pdbx_description
1 polymer ?
#
loop_
_entity_poly.entity_id
_entity_poly.type
_entity_poly.pdbx_seq_one_letter_code
_entity_poly.pdbx_strand_id
1 'polypeptide(L)' 'MKNVTKLAKKSAGLSQRCSICPLLRRCDPEINRICFDSFVEGFKKGAKTAEKEINKKFKSEKK' A
#
# COMPACT_ATOMS: atom_id res chain seq x y z
N MET A 1 -13.64 -1.37 -3.62
CA MET A 1 -13.21 -1.57 -2.22
C MET A 1 -13.56 -0.34 -1.41
N LYS A 2 -14.48 -0.45 -0.44
CA LYS A 2 -14.77 0.68 0.46
C LYS A 2 -13.58 0.86 1.42
N ASN A 3 -13.10 2.09 1.61
CA ASN A 3 -12.06 2.47 2.59
C ASN A 3 -10.59 2.06 2.31
N VAL A 4 -10.18 1.89 1.05
CA VAL A 4 -8.77 1.56 0.67
C VAL A 4 -7.75 2.47 1.34
N THR A 5 -8.01 3.77 1.41
CA THR A 5 -7.09 4.74 2.05
C THR A 5 -6.90 4.48 3.55
N LYS A 6 -7.96 4.10 4.28
CA LYS A 6 -7.88 3.80 5.71
C LYS A 6 -7.06 2.53 5.94
N LEU A 7 -7.25 1.53 5.09
CA LEU A 7 -6.49 0.29 5.14
C LEU A 7 -5.01 0.54 4.80
N ALA A 8 -4.72 1.30 3.75
CA ALA A 8 -3.36 1.68 3.36
C ALA A 8 -2.60 2.36 4.51
N LYS A 9 -3.23 3.35 5.17
CA LYS A 9 -2.63 4.05 6.32
C LYS A 9 -2.37 3.11 7.50
N LYS A 10 -3.33 2.22 7.82
CA LYS A 10 -3.16 1.23 8.89
C LYS A 10 -2.03 0.26 8.57
N SER A 11 -1.97 -0.27 7.35
CA SER A 11 -0.91 -1.16 6.89
C SER A 11 0.46 -0.50 6.89
N ALA A 12 0.54 0.78 6.50
CA ALA A 12 1.77 1.55 6.56
C ALA A 12 2.31 1.68 7.99
N GLY A 13 1.44 1.98 8.97
CA GLY A 13 1.82 2.07 10.38
C GLY A 13 2.23 0.74 11.02
N LEU A 14 1.73 -0.38 10.50
CA LEU A 14 2.12 -1.74 10.93
C LEU A 14 3.32 -2.30 10.15
N SER A 15 3.84 -1.54 9.18
CA SER A 15 4.93 -1.99 8.33
C SER A 15 6.21 -2.18 9.13
N GLN A 16 6.74 -3.40 9.12
CA GLN A 16 8.07 -3.70 9.66
C GLN A 16 9.19 -3.23 8.73
N ARG A 17 8.89 -2.54 7.61
CA ARG A 17 9.93 -2.15 6.65
C ARG A 17 10.95 -1.20 7.26
N CYS A 18 10.53 -0.36 8.22
CA CYS A 18 11.45 0.52 8.94
C CYS A 18 12.44 -0.26 9.81
N SER A 19 12.06 -1.39 10.45
CA SER A 19 12.96 -2.12 11.37
C SER A 19 14.17 -2.75 10.69
N ILE A 20 14.07 -3.01 9.38
CA ILE A 20 15.15 -3.55 8.55
C ILE A 20 15.74 -2.50 7.59
N CYS A 21 15.32 -1.24 7.70
CA CYS A 21 15.77 -0.19 6.79
C CYS A 21 17.23 0.18 7.11
N PRO A 22 18.15 0.15 6.11
CA PRO A 22 19.54 0.55 6.33
C PRO A 22 19.67 2.02 6.75
N LEU A 23 18.65 2.83 6.47
CA LEU A 23 18.57 4.23 6.84
C LEU A 23 17.86 4.49 8.18
N LEU A 24 17.38 3.47 8.91
CA LEU A 24 16.54 3.66 10.10
C LEU A 24 17.16 4.62 11.13
N ARG A 25 18.47 4.50 11.39
CA ARG A 25 19.19 5.38 12.34
C ARG A 25 19.35 6.82 11.87
N ARG A 26 19.14 7.09 10.57
CA ARG A 26 19.22 8.41 9.92
C ARG A 26 17.86 8.88 9.41
N CYS A 27 16.79 8.13 9.68
CA CYS A 27 15.46 8.43 9.19
C CYS A 27 14.88 9.56 10.03
N ASP A 28 14.84 10.75 9.47
CA ASP A 28 14.16 11.89 10.09
C ASP A 28 12.65 11.87 9.76
N PRO A 29 11.83 12.70 10.44
CA PRO A 29 10.38 12.73 10.23
C PRO A 29 9.94 13.07 8.79
N GLU A 30 10.71 13.85 8.05
CA GLU A 30 10.46 14.19 6.65
C GLU A 30 10.63 12.96 5.76
N ILE A 31 11.74 12.23 5.91
CA ILE A 31 11.96 10.95 5.20
C ILE A 31 10.86 9.95 5.55
N ASN A 32 10.50 9.84 6.82
CA ASN A 32 9.44 8.93 7.26
C ASN A 32 8.11 9.26 6.56
N ARG A 33 7.78 10.55 6.45
CA ARG A 33 6.57 11.02 5.76
C ARG A 33 6.59 10.67 4.27
N ILE A 34 7.72 10.90 3.59
CA ILE A 34 7.88 10.53 2.18
C ILE A 34 7.69 9.02 1.98
N CYS A 35 8.30 8.18 2.83
CA CYS A 35 8.13 6.73 2.81
C CYS A 35 6.67 6.32 3.03
N PHE A 36 5.99 6.95 4.00
CA PHE A 36 4.60 6.68 4.32
C PHE A 36 3.67 7.04 3.16
N ASP A 37 3.82 8.24 2.60
CA ASP A 37 3.01 8.71 1.48
C ASP A 37 3.23 7.86 0.23
N SER A 38 4.48 7.50 -0.05
CA SER A 38 4.86 6.58 -1.13
C SER A 38 4.21 5.19 -0.97
N PHE A 39 4.22 4.64 0.25
CA PHE A 39 3.55 3.37 0.54
C PHE A 39 2.04 3.46 0.29
N VAL A 40 1.39 4.51 0.79
CA VAL A 40 -0.07 4.69 0.65
C VAL A 40 -0.46 4.85 -0.82
N GLU A 41 0.35 5.56 -1.61
CA GLU A 41 0.14 5.69 -3.04
C GLU A 41 0.29 4.35 -3.77
N GLY A 42 1.39 3.63 -3.51
CA GLY A 42 1.65 2.30 -4.07
C GLY A 42 0.54 1.30 -3.73
N PHE A 43 0.07 1.31 -2.48
CA PHE A 43 -1.03 0.47 -2.02
C PHE A 43 -2.31 0.74 -2.81
N LYS A 44 -2.69 2.01 -3.01
CA LYS A 44 -3.89 2.38 -3.79
C LYS A 44 -3.77 1.92 -5.25
N LYS A 45 -2.59 2.06 -5.86
CA LYS A 45 -2.33 1.58 -7.23
C LYS A 45 -2.49 0.05 -7.31
N GLY A 46 -1.84 -0.68 -6.40
CA GLY A 46 -1.94 -2.14 -6.31
C GLY A 46 -3.37 -2.63 -6.08
N ALA A 47 -4.11 -1.99 -5.17
CA ALA A 47 -5.52 -2.30 -4.92
C ALA A 47 -6.39 -2.16 -6.17
N LYS A 48 -6.21 -1.09 -6.95
CA LYS A 48 -6.94 -0.89 -8.22
C LYS A 48 -6.60 -1.96 -9.26
N THR A 49 -5.33 -2.36 -9.35
CA THR A 49 -4.90 -3.43 -10.27
C THR A 49 -5.53 -4.77 -9.86
N ALA A 50 -5.49 -5.12 -8.59
CA ALA A 50 -6.11 -6.33 -8.06
C ALA A 50 -7.63 -6.36 -8.32
N GLU A 51 -8.34 -5.24 -8.12
CA GLU A 51 -9.78 -5.15 -8.45
C GLU A 51 -10.06 -5.41 -9.93
N LYS A 52 -9.23 -4.87 -10.83
CA LYS A 52 -9.37 -5.09 -12.27
C LYS A 52 -9.17 -6.55 -12.63
N GLU A 53 -8.16 -7.20 -12.05
CA GLU A 53 -7.89 -8.63 -12.28
C GLU A 53 -9.01 -9.52 -11.74
N ILE A 54 -9.50 -9.25 -10.53
CA ILE A 54 -10.64 -9.95 -9.94
C ILE A 54 -11.87 -9.81 -10.84
N ASN A 55 -12.20 -8.58 -11.26
CA ASN A 55 -13.36 -8.35 -12.14
C ASN A 55 -13.22 -9.02 -13.52
N LYS A 56 -12.00 -9.14 -14.06
CA LYS A 56 -11.75 -9.90 -15.29
C LYS A 56 -12.03 -11.40 -15.08
N LYS A 57 -11.51 -11.99 -14.00
CA LYS A 57 -11.74 -13.41 -13.66
C LYS A 57 -13.24 -13.72 -13.47
N PHE A 58 -13.93 -12.91 -12.68
CA PHE A 58 -15.38 -13.07 -12.48
C PHE A 58 -16.20 -12.96 -13.78
N LYS A 59 -15.76 -12.17 -14.76
CA LYS A 59 -16.42 -12.08 -16.07
C LYS A 59 -16.13 -13.27 -16.97
N SER A 60 -14.94 -13.87 -16.87
CA SER A 60 -14.60 -15.09 -17.63
C SER A 60 -15.28 -16.34 -17.06
N GLU A 61 -15.52 -16.40 -15.75
CA GLU A 61 -16.18 -17.57 -15.12
C GLU A 61 -17.71 -17.56 -15.25
N LYS A 62 -18.29 -16.41 -15.61
CA LYS A 62 -19.74 -16.25 -15.87
C LYS A 62 -20.12 -16.44 -17.34
N LYS A 63 -19.16 -16.72 -18.22
CA LYS A 63 -19.36 -16.92 -19.66
C LYS A 63 -19.11 -18.38 -19.99
#